data_AF-A0A535CA05-F1
#
_entry.id   AF-A0A535CA05-F1
#
_cell.length_a   1.000
_cell.length_b   1.000
_cell.length_c   1.000
_cell.angle_alpha   90.00
_cell.angle_beta   90.00
_cell.angle_gamma   90.00
#
_symmetry.space_group_name_H-M   'P 1'
#
loop_
_entity.id
_entity.type
_entity.pdbx_description
1 polymer ?
#
loop_
_entity_poly.entity_id
_entity_poly.type
_entity_poly.pdbx_seq_one_letter_code
_entity_poly.pdbx_strand_id
1 'polypeptide(L)'
;MQRKFVYKLGIAVVVLVVVSVSILSLKLFAQARQDARVPIQGQTVPLISHAQLLGTANGQQQLNLSIGLQPRNQQELDNLLRQIYDPRSSLYHHFLTPQEFADEFGPTP
;
A
#
# COMPACT_ATOMS: atom_id res chain seq x y z
N MET A 1 -42.61 19.74 39.19
CA MET A 1 -41.67 18.71 38.70
C MET A 1 -41.13 18.95 37.28
N GLN A 2 -41.82 19.72 36.41
CA GLN A 2 -41.48 19.98 35.00
C GLN A 2 -40.10 20.65 34.75
N ARG A 3 -39.70 21.66 35.55
CA ARG A 3 -38.42 22.39 35.35
C ARG A 3 -37.18 21.49 35.42
N LYS A 4 -37.14 20.52 36.34
CA LYS A 4 -36.00 19.59 36.50
C LYS A 4 -35.85 18.64 35.30
N PHE A 5 -36.94 18.37 34.58
CA PHE A 5 -36.93 17.54 33.37
C PHE A 5 -36.36 18.29 32.16
N VAL A 6 -36.76 19.56 31.98
CA VAL A 6 -36.25 20.42 30.89
C VAL A 6 -34.74 20.66 31.00
N TYR A 7 -34.20 20.87 32.21
CA TYR A 7 -32.75 21.01 32.41
C TYR A 7 -31.98 19.73 32.06
N LYS A 8 -32.50 18.54 32.43
CA LYS A 8 -31.86 17.26 32.08
C LYS A 8 -31.89 17.00 30.57
N LEU A 9 -32.99 17.36 29.90
CA LEU A 9 -33.12 17.26 28.45
C LEU A 9 -32.12 18.19 27.73
N GLY A 10 -31.98 19.44 28.21
CA GLY A 10 -31.01 20.40 27.67
C GLY A 10 -29.57 19.93 27.79
N ILE A 11 -29.17 19.37 28.95
CA ILE A 11 -27.83 18.80 29.15
C ILE A 11 -27.59 17.63 28.21
N ALA A 12 -28.56 16.73 28.04
CA ALA A 12 -28.44 15.58 27.14
C ALA A 12 -28.21 16.01 25.69
N VAL A 13 -28.93 17.03 25.20
CA VAL A 13 -28.73 17.58 23.85
C VAL A 13 -27.34 18.19 23.68
N VAL A 14 -26.86 18.97 24.66
CA VAL A 14 -25.52 19.57 24.60
C VAL A 14 -24.44 18.49 24.55
N VAL A 15 -24.55 17.45 25.36
CA VAL A 15 -23.62 16.30 25.33
C VAL A 15 -23.64 15.63 23.96
N LEU A 16 -24.83 15.41 23.39
CA LEU A 16 -24.98 14.79 22.07
C LEU A 16 -24.33 15.64 20.97
N VAL A 17 -24.50 16.97 21.01
CA VAL A 17 -23.84 17.88 20.07
C VAL A 17 -22.33 17.84 20.23
N VAL A 18 -21.81 17.89 21.46
CA VAL A 18 -20.36 17.83 21.72
C VAL A 18 -19.74 16.51 21.23
N VAL A 19 -20.42 15.39 21.45
CA VAL A 19 -19.99 14.07 20.96
C VAL A 19 -20.02 14.03 19.43
N SER A 20 -21.08 14.57 18.80
CA SER A 20 -21.21 14.63 17.34
C SER A 20 -20.08 15.46 16.71
N VAL A 21 -19.79 16.64 17.28
CA VAL A 21 -18.70 17.52 16.84
C VAL A 21 -17.34 16.86 17.04
N SER A 22 -17.13 16.15 18.16
CA SER A 22 -15.87 15.44 18.43
C SER A 22 -15.64 14.31 17.42
N ILE A 23 -16.68 13.54 17.08
CA ILE A 23 -16.59 12.47 16.06
C ILE A 23 -16.32 13.06 14.67
N LEU A 24 -16.96 14.18 14.32
CA LEU A 24 -16.74 14.86 13.04
C LEU A 24 -15.30 15.40 12.91
N SER A 25 -14.75 15.92 14.00
CA SER A 25 -13.37 16.45 14.06
C SER A 25 -12.34 15.37 13.75
N LEU A 26 -12.50 14.17 14.30
CA LEU A 26 -11.58 13.03 14.08
C LEU A 26 -11.50 12.60 12.60
N LYS A 27 -12.59 12.73 11.84
CA LYS A 27 -12.59 12.41 10.40
C LYS A 27 -11.82 13.43 9.56
N LEU A 28 -11.82 14.70 9.96
CA LEU A 28 -11.12 15.77 9.25
C LEU A 28 -9.59 15.66 9.40
N PHE A 29 -9.08 15.22 10.56
CA PHE A 29 -7.64 15.01 10.77
C PHE A 29 -7.09 13.75 10.09
N ALA A 30 -7.93 12.73 9.87
CA ALA A 30 -7.50 11.48 9.22
C ALA A 30 -7.23 11.62 7.71
N GLN A 31 -7.78 12.64 7.06
CA GLN A 31 -7.65 12.83 5.60
C GLN A 31 -6.36 13.57 5.18
N ALA A 32 -5.57 14.10 6.12
CA ALA A 32 -4.41 14.94 5.80
C ALA A 32 -3.10 14.17 5.49
N ARG A 33 -3.10 12.83 5.50
CA ARG A 33 -1.89 12.01 5.33
C ARG A 33 -1.83 11.21 4.03
N GLN A 34 -2.56 11.66 3.01
CA GLN A 34 -2.59 11.01 1.69
C GLN A 34 -1.33 11.28 0.85
N ASP A 35 -0.54 12.32 1.19
CA ASP A 35 0.69 12.70 0.45
C ASP A 35 2.00 12.18 1.10
N ALA A 36 1.92 11.16 1.95
CA ALA A 36 3.12 10.57 2.53
C ALA A 36 3.91 9.80 1.46
N ARG A 37 5.04 10.35 1.02
CA ARG A 37 5.96 9.65 0.12
C ARG A 37 6.53 8.42 0.81
N VAL A 38 6.31 7.24 0.24
CA VAL A 38 6.90 5.99 0.71
C VAL A 38 8.21 5.75 -0.06
N PRO A 39 9.38 5.71 0.60
CA PRO A 39 10.63 5.40 -0.08
C PRO A 39 10.61 3.95 -0.57
N ILE A 40 10.90 3.74 -1.85
CA ILE A 40 11.10 2.41 -2.42
C ILE A 40 12.55 2.01 -2.12
N GLN A 41 12.73 0.95 -1.35
CA GLN A 41 14.06 0.47 -0.98
C GLN A 41 14.80 -0.10 -2.20
N GLY A 42 16.13 0.07 -2.26
CA GLY A 42 16.98 -0.52 -3.30
C GLY A 42 17.11 0.27 -4.62
N GLN A 43 16.52 1.46 -4.74
CA GLN A 43 16.59 2.28 -5.96
C GLN A 43 17.79 3.23 -6.04
N THR A 44 18.69 3.25 -5.05
CA THR A 44 19.91 4.06 -5.15
C THR A 44 20.95 3.32 -5.99
N VAL A 45 21.14 3.74 -7.23
CA VAL A 45 22.20 3.22 -8.09
C VAL A 45 23.55 3.66 -7.50
N PRO A 46 24.44 2.76 -7.06
CA PRO A 46 25.70 3.14 -6.41
C PRO A 46 26.55 4.08 -7.28
N LEU A 47 26.43 3.98 -8.60
CA LEU A 47 27.12 4.83 -9.57
C LEU A 47 26.84 6.33 -9.39
N ILE A 48 25.70 6.71 -8.81
CA ILE A 48 25.34 8.12 -8.59
C ILE A 48 26.28 8.78 -7.55
N SER A 49 26.87 8.00 -6.64
CA SER A 49 27.81 8.53 -5.63
C SER A 49 29.07 9.17 -6.22
N HIS A 50 29.44 8.82 -7.46
CA HIS A 50 30.60 9.35 -8.16
C HIS A 50 30.20 10.29 -9.30
N ALA A 51 28.91 10.58 -9.47
CA ALA A 51 28.42 11.40 -10.57
C ALA A 51 28.57 12.90 -10.26
N GLN A 52 28.94 13.68 -11.28
CA GLN A 52 28.90 15.13 -11.21
C GLN A 52 27.52 15.63 -11.70
N LEU A 53 26.87 16.47 -10.89
CA LEU A 53 25.62 17.12 -11.29
C LEU A 53 25.92 18.18 -12.37
N LEU A 54 25.43 17.96 -13.58
CA LEU A 54 25.62 18.89 -14.71
C LEU A 54 24.54 19.98 -14.79
N GLY A 55 23.38 19.76 -14.17
CA GLY A 55 22.24 20.66 -14.22
C GLY A 55 20.92 19.90 -14.12
N THR A 56 19.81 20.63 -14.08
CA THR A 56 18.47 20.04 -14.09
C THR A 56 18.11 19.56 -15.49
N ALA A 57 17.52 18.37 -15.60
CA ALA A 57 16.92 17.90 -16.84
C ALA A 57 15.76 18.84 -17.26
N ASN A 58 15.44 18.86 -18.55
CA ASN A 58 14.29 19.60 -19.05
C ASN A 58 12.99 19.04 -18.43
N GLY A 59 12.21 19.89 -17.77
CA GLY A 59 10.95 19.49 -17.12
C GLY A 59 9.86 18.99 -18.06
N GLN A 60 10.01 19.22 -19.37
CA GLN A 60 9.11 18.72 -20.42
C GLN A 60 9.65 17.47 -21.13
N GLN A 61 10.81 16.94 -20.70
CA GLN A 61 11.36 15.73 -21.28
C GLN A 61 10.47 14.53 -20.93
N GLN A 62 9.99 13.84 -21.96
CA GLN A 62 9.25 12.60 -21.78
C GLN A 62 10.22 11.48 -21.35
N LEU A 63 9.88 10.78 -20.27
CA LEU A 63 10.61 9.63 -19.76
C LEU A 63 9.79 8.37 -20.01
N ASN A 64 10.42 7.36 -20.60
CA ASN A 64 9.85 6.03 -20.69
C ASN A 64 10.34 5.22 -19.49
N LEU A 65 9.43 4.93 -18.55
CA LEU A 65 9.74 4.23 -17.31
C LEU A 65 9.05 2.87 -17.29
N SER A 66 9.72 1.87 -16.72
CA SER A 66 9.14 0.57 -16.44
C SER A 66 8.99 0.40 -14.93
N ILE A 67 7.79 0.04 -14.49
CA ILE A 67 7.47 -0.18 -13.08
C ILE A 67 7.26 -1.67 -12.88
N GLY A 68 8.19 -2.31 -12.17
CA GLY A 68 8.05 -3.69 -11.74
C GLY A 68 7.18 -3.77 -10.49
N LEU A 69 6.13 -4.60 -10.53
CA LEU A 69 5.28 -4.88 -9.38
C LEU A 69 5.75 -6.16 -8.69
N GLN A 70 5.51 -6.25 -7.38
CA GLN A 70 5.78 -7.46 -6.63
C GLN A 70 4.79 -8.57 -7.02
N PRO A 71 5.25 -9.81 -7.24
CA PRO A 71 4.37 -10.95 -7.40
C PRO A 71 3.49 -11.15 -6.16
N ARG A 72 2.27 -11.63 -6.37
CA ARG A 72 1.41 -12.10 -5.28
C ARG A 72 1.83 -13.49 -4.83
N ASN A 73 1.30 -13.93 -3.69
CA ASN A 73 1.44 -15.31 -3.22
C ASN A 73 2.91 -15.79 -3.12
N GLN A 74 3.80 -14.94 -2.60
CA GLN A 74 5.25 -15.24 -2.57
C GLN A 74 5.55 -16.52 -1.78
N GLN A 75 4.83 -16.78 -0.70
CA GLN A 75 5.03 -17.98 0.11
C GLN A 75 4.67 -19.25 -0.68
N GLU A 76 3.58 -19.21 -1.45
CA GLU A 76 3.17 -20.29 -2.35
C GLU A 76 4.17 -20.48 -3.49
N LEU A 77 4.69 -19.38 -4.05
CA LEU A 77 5.73 -19.43 -5.08
C LEU A 77 7.00 -20.11 -4.54
N ASP A 78 7.44 -19.74 -3.34
CA ASP A 78 8.61 -20.36 -2.68
C ASP A 78 8.37 -21.85 -2.40
N ASN A 79 7.13 -22.23 -2.03
CA ASN A 79 6.76 -23.62 -1.85
C ASN A 79 6.77 -24.40 -3.17
N LEU A 80 6.27 -23.80 -4.25
CA LEU A 80 6.29 -24.40 -5.58
C LEU A 80 7.73 -24.60 -6.04
N LEU A 81 8.59 -23.58 -5.93
CA LEU A 81 10.00 -23.65 -6.29
C LEU A 81 10.71 -24.80 -5.56
N ARG A 82 10.48 -24.94 -4.24
CA ARG A 82 11.03 -26.07 -3.48
C ARG A 82 10.56 -27.43 -4.01
N GLN A 83 9.28 -27.54 -4.35
CA GLN A 83 8.69 -28.80 -4.80
C GLN A 83 9.11 -29.19 -6.22
N ILE A 84 9.29 -28.24 -7.14
CA ILE A 84 9.66 -28.55 -8.53
C ILE A 84 11.15 -28.91 -8.68
N TYR A 85 11.99 -28.53 -7.71
CA TYR A 85 13.41 -28.85 -7.68
C TYR A 85 13.79 -29.98 -6.72
N ASP A 86 12.85 -30.50 -5.91
CA ASP A 86 13.10 -31.67 -5.05
C ASP A 86 12.81 -32.98 -5.79
N PRO A 87 13.80 -33.86 -6.05
CA PRO A 87 13.58 -35.14 -6.71
C PRO A 87 12.62 -36.10 -5.98
N ARG A 88 12.35 -35.87 -4.69
CA ARG A 88 11.40 -36.67 -3.89
C ARG A 88 9.97 -36.16 -3.98
N SER A 89 9.76 -34.98 -4.55
CA SER A 89 8.46 -34.37 -4.72
C SER A 89 7.74 -34.96 -5.94
N SER A 90 6.42 -35.13 -5.84
CA SER A 90 5.58 -35.49 -6.99
C SER A 90 5.49 -34.39 -8.05
N LEU A 91 5.92 -33.16 -7.73
CA LEU A 91 5.97 -32.02 -8.64
C LEU A 91 7.36 -31.80 -9.26
N TYR A 92 8.31 -32.71 -9.05
CA TYR A 92 9.65 -32.58 -9.59
C TYR A 92 9.64 -32.36 -11.11
N HIS A 93 10.32 -31.31 -11.58
CA HIS A 93 10.34 -30.88 -12.99
C HIS A 93 8.97 -30.55 -13.60
N HIS A 94 7.94 -30.30 -12.80
CA HIS A 94 6.65 -29.82 -13.29
C HIS A 94 6.64 -28.28 -13.31
N PHE A 95 7.20 -27.71 -14.38
CA PHE A 95 7.29 -26.26 -14.55
C PHE A 95 5.99 -25.65 -15.05
N LEU A 96 5.70 -24.44 -14.58
CA LEU A 96 4.60 -23.63 -15.09
C LEU A 96 4.95 -23.01 -16.44
N THR A 97 3.94 -22.87 -17.28
CA THR A 97 3.99 -21.97 -18.44
C THR A 97 3.99 -20.50 -17.98
N PRO A 98 4.45 -19.56 -18.83
CA PRO A 98 4.38 -18.14 -18.50
C PRO A 98 2.97 -17.64 -18.15
N GLN A 99 1.94 -18.20 -18.79
CA GLN A 99 0.55 -17.82 -18.54
C GLN A 99 0.07 -18.30 -17.17
N GLU A 100 0.33 -19.56 -16.79
CA GLU A 100 0.00 -20.09 -15.46
C GLU A 100 0.72 -19.30 -14.35
N PHE A 101 1.98 -18.92 -14.59
CA PHE A 101 2.70 -18.05 -13.66
C PHE A 101 2.02 -16.68 -13.51
N ALA A 102 1.62 -16.05 -14.62
CA ALA A 102 0.91 -14.77 -14.57
C ALA A 102 -0.45 -14.90 -13.84
N ASP A 103 -1.17 -15.98 -14.10
CA ASP A 103 -2.50 -16.24 -13.55
C ASP A 103 -2.47 -16.54 -12.04
N GLU A 104 -1.41 -17.14 -11.50
CA GLU A 104 -1.30 -17.45 -10.07
C GLU A 104 -0.45 -16.46 -9.27
N PHE A 105 0.64 -15.95 -9.86
CA PHE A 105 1.67 -15.15 -9.17
C PHE A 105 1.84 -13.75 -9.75
N GLY A 106 1.36 -13.51 -10.96
CA GLY A 106 1.39 -12.19 -11.59
C GLY A 106 0.56 -11.15 -10.82
N PRO A 107 0.87 -9.85 -10.95
CA PRO A 107 0.07 -8.79 -10.34
C PRO A 107 -1.37 -8.80 -10.86
N THR A 108 -2.34 -8.52 -9.99
CA THR A 108 -3.73 -8.32 -10.44
C THR A 108 -3.90 -6.92 -11.04
N PRO A 109 -4.76 -6.76 -12.07
CA PRO A 109 -5.18 -5.45 -12.57
C PRO A 109 -5.81 -4.57 -11.49
#